data_AF-A0A399PS78-F1
#
_entry.id   AF-A0A399PS78-F1
#
_cell.length_a   1.000
_cell.length_b   1.000
_cell.length_c   1.000
_cell.angle_alpha   90.00
_cell.angle_beta   90.00
_cell.angle_gamma   90.00
#
_symmetry.space_group_name_H-M   'P 1'
#
loop_
_entity.id
_entity.type
_entity.pdbx_description
1 polymer ?
#
loop_
_entity_poly.entity_id
_entity_poly.type
_entity_poly.pdbx_seq_one_letter_code
_entity_poly.pdbx_strand_id
1 'polypeptide(L)' 'CRELRAHARALDAHPGSAVVYGGSAGPGLLTRIGDHVDGLFLGRFAHDPRAVAAILDEVHARAARPASDASR' A
#
# COMPACT_ATOMS: atom_id res chain seq x y z
N CYS A 1 6.96 -2.17 -7.09
CA CYS A 1 6.25 -3.29 -7.73
C CYS A 1 5.25 -2.81 -8.80
N ARG A 2 5.61 -1.82 -9.64
CA ARG A 2 4.70 -1.28 -10.67
C ARG A 2 4.37 -2.34 -11.73
N GLU A 3 5.37 -3.00 -12.30
CA GLU A 3 5.18 -4.04 -13.32
C GLU A 3 4.36 -5.22 -12.81
N LEU A 4 4.64 -5.68 -11.58
CA LEU A 4 3.85 -6.74 -10.96
C LEU A 4 2.37 -6.36 -10.81
N ARG A 5 2.07 -5.10 -10.44
CA ARG A 5 0.70 -4.59 -10.36
C ARG A 5 0.03 -4.53 -11.73
N ALA A 6 0.76 -4.04 -12.74
CA ALA A 6 0.25 -3.98 -14.11
C ALA A 6 -0.06 -5.38 -14.63
N HIS A 7 0.83 -6.34 -14.41
CA HIS A 7 0.63 -7.74 -14.79
C HIS A 7 -0.56 -8.37 -14.06
N ALA A 8 -0.65 -8.23 -12.73
CA ALA A 8 -1.75 -8.78 -11.94
C ALA A 8 -3.12 -8.24 -12.37
N ARG A 9 -3.19 -6.95 -12.75
CA ARG A 9 -4.41 -6.31 -13.26
C ARG A 9 -4.80 -6.75 -14.67
N ALA A 10 -3.85 -7.25 -15.46
CA ALA A 10 -4.06 -7.74 -16.82
C ALA A 10 -4.49 -9.22 -16.87
N LEU A 11 -4.57 -9.92 -15.73
CA LEU A 11 -5.01 -11.30 -15.67
C LEU A 11 -6.55 -11.39 -15.73
N ASP A 12 -7.09 -11.76 -16.89
CA ASP A 12 -8.54 -11.89 -17.11
C ASP A 12 -9.21 -12.88 -16.15
N ALA A 13 -8.49 -13.91 -15.72
CA ALA A 13 -9.00 -14.90 -14.76
C ALA A 13 -9.18 -14.34 -13.33
N HIS A 14 -8.57 -13.19 -13.02
CA HIS A 14 -8.55 -12.61 -11.66
C HIS A 14 -8.78 -11.09 -11.70
N PRO A 15 -9.95 -10.63 -12.18
CA PRO A 15 -10.25 -9.21 -12.25
C PRO A 15 -10.23 -8.58 -10.85
N GLY A 16 -9.70 -7.35 -10.75
CA GLY A 16 -9.61 -6.62 -9.49
C GLY A 16 -8.49 -7.06 -8.55
N SER A 17 -7.53 -7.87 -9.02
CA SER A 17 -6.35 -8.25 -8.25
C SER A 17 -5.55 -7.05 -7.75
N ALA A 18 -5.03 -7.16 -6.52
CA ALA A 18 -4.23 -6.15 -5.84
C ALA A 18 -2.90 -6.73 -5.37
N VAL A 19 -1.83 -5.92 -5.36
CA VAL A 19 -0.51 -6.33 -4.89
C VAL A 19 -0.20 -5.64 -3.58
N VAL A 20 -0.12 -6.43 -2.51
CA VAL A 20 0.22 -5.92 -1.16
C VAL A 20 1.68 -6.25 -0.79
N TYR A 21 2.30 -5.42 0.03
CA TYR A 21 3.57 -5.77 0.67
C TYR A 21 3.32 -6.83 1.74
N GLY A 22 3.88 -8.03 1.56
CA GLY A 22 3.66 -9.19 2.44
C GLY A 22 4.54 -9.27 3.69
N GLY A 23 5.54 -8.39 3.85
CA GLY A 23 6.36 -8.34 5.07
C GLY A 23 5.62 -7.65 6.23
N SER A 24 6.18 -7.69 7.45
CA SER A 24 5.59 -6.95 8.59
C SER A 24 5.82 -5.45 8.44
N ALA A 25 4.81 -4.72 7.95
CA ALA A 25 4.87 -3.28 7.78
C ALA A 25 4.69 -2.54 9.12
N GLY A 26 5.70 -1.79 9.52
CA GLY A 26 5.64 -0.84 10.63
C GLY A 26 5.50 0.61 10.18
N PRO A 27 5.41 1.55 11.13
CA PRO A 27 5.37 2.99 10.84
C PRO A 27 6.50 3.46 9.93
N GLY A 28 6.18 4.41 9.06
CA GLY A 28 7.00 5.02 8.03
C GLY A 28 7.13 4.21 6.75
N LEU A 29 6.74 2.93 6.72
CA LEU A 29 6.89 2.11 5.52
C LEU A 29 5.89 2.55 4.44
N LEU A 30 4.64 2.84 4.79
CA LEU A 30 3.62 3.26 3.83
C LEU A 30 4.07 4.52 3.10
N THR A 31 4.63 5.49 3.81
CA THR A 31 5.21 6.71 3.24
C THR A 31 6.24 6.40 2.16
N ARG A 32 7.12 5.41 2.38
CA ARG A 32 8.20 5.05 1.44
C ARG A 32 7.72 4.29 0.21
N ILE A 33 6.79 3.35 0.34
CA ILE A 33 6.47 2.39 -0.74
C ILE A 33 5.04 2.48 -1.28
N GLY A 34 4.17 3.31 -0.70
CA GLY A 34 2.74 3.31 -1.00
C GLY A 34 2.37 3.65 -2.44
N ASP A 35 3.27 4.25 -3.24
CA ASP A 35 3.02 4.51 -4.67
C ASP A 35 3.25 3.25 -5.54
N HIS A 36 3.83 2.21 -4.94
CA HIS A 36 4.28 1.01 -5.64
C HIS A 36 3.52 -0.26 -5.26
N VAL A 37 2.64 -0.20 -4.27
CA VAL A 37 1.80 -1.29 -3.76
C VAL A 37 0.36 -0.80 -3.60
N ASP A 38 -0.60 -1.72 -3.63
CA ASP A 38 -2.01 -1.43 -3.39
C ASP A 38 -2.39 -1.56 -1.90
N GLY A 39 -1.50 -2.12 -1.07
CA GLY A 39 -1.73 -2.25 0.38
C GLY A 39 -0.55 -2.81 1.16
N LEU A 40 -0.71 -2.92 2.47
CA LEU A 40 0.29 -3.41 3.41
C LEU A 40 -0.27 -4.55 4.26
N PHE A 41 0.55 -5.56 4.51
CA PHE A 41 0.37 -6.48 5.63
C PHE A 41 1.12 -5.94 6.85
N LEU A 42 0.45 -5.80 8.00
CA LEU A 42 1.07 -5.18 9.18
C LEU A 42 1.84 -6.19 10.05
N GLY A 43 1.49 -7.48 9.97
CA GLY A 43 2.06 -8.51 10.82
C GLY A 43 1.97 -8.15 12.31
N ARG A 44 3.07 -8.36 13.05
CA ARG A 44 3.11 -8.11 14.50
C ARG A 44 2.87 -6.66 14.92
N PHE A 45 3.08 -5.69 14.02
CA PHE A 45 2.84 -4.28 14.34
C PHE A 45 1.35 -3.98 14.53
N ALA A 46 0.45 -4.81 14.00
CA ALA A 46 -0.99 -4.69 14.29
C ALA A 46 -1.35 -4.99 15.76
N HIS A 47 -0.47 -5.65 16.52
CA HIS A 47 -0.73 -5.96 17.93
C HIS A 47 -0.52 -4.75 18.85
N ASP A 48 0.13 -3.68 18.37
CA ASP A 48 0.24 -2.41 19.07
C ASP A 48 -0.73 -1.39 18.45
N PRO A 49 -1.82 -1.02 19.13
CA PRO A 49 -2.77 -0.02 18.63
C PRO A 49 -2.11 1.33 18.29
N ARG A 50 -1.00 1.70 18.94
CA ARG A 50 -0.28 2.94 18.63
C ARG A 50 0.40 2.87 17.27
N ALA A 51 0.95 1.70 16.92
CA ALA A 51 1.51 1.47 15.59
C ALA A 51 0.43 1.52 14.51
N VAL A 52 -0.75 0.93 14.78
CA VAL A 52 -1.90 1.01 13.87
C VAL A 52 -2.33 2.47 13.66
N ALA A 53 -2.47 3.25 14.74
CA ALA A 53 -2.83 4.67 14.65
C ALA A 53 -1.83 5.46 13.79
N ALA A 54 -0.52 5.30 14.04
CA ALA A 54 0.52 5.96 13.25
C ALA A 54 0.46 5.59 11.75
N ILE A 55 0.16 4.33 11.43
CA ILE A 55 0.02 3.89 10.03
C ILE A 55 -1.25 4.46 9.40
N LEU A 56 -2.35 4.57 10.16
CA LEU A 56 -3.57 5.22 9.67
C LEU A 56 -3.36 6.71 9.41
N ASP A 57 -2.54 7.40 10.22
CA ASP A 57 -2.14 8.78 9.96
C ASP A 57 -1.39 8.88 8.62
N GLU A 58 -0.51 7.93 8.29
CA GLU A 58 0.14 7.86 6.98
C GLU A 58 -0.87 7.61 5.84
N VAL A 59 -1.87 6.75 6.05
CA VAL A 59 -2.94 6.51 5.06
C VAL A 59 -3.70 7.81 4.80
N HIS A 60 -4.08 8.52 5.86
CA HIS A 60 -4.81 9.78 5.77
C HIS A 60 -4.00 10.85 5.05
N ALA A 61 -2.72 11.02 5.42
CA ALA A 61 -1.82 11.95 4.75
C ALA A 61 -1.65 11.67 3.26
N ARG A 62 -1.64 10.38 2.86
CA ARG A 62 -1.58 9.98 1.44
C ARG A 62 -2.90 10.24 0.70
N ALA A 63 -4.04 9.95 1.33
CA ALA A 63 -5.35 10.17 0.73
C ALA A 63 -5.64 11.67 0.51
N ALA A 64 -5.10 12.54 1.37
CA ALA A 64 -5.18 13.99 1.22
C ALA A 64 -4.28 14.54 0.10
N ARG A 65 -3.32 13.77 -0.39
CA ARG A 65 -2.43 14.19 -1.48
C ARG A 65 -3.21 14.16 -2.79
N PRO A 66 -3.24 15.25 -3.57
CA PRO A 66 -3.88 15.22 -4.89
C PRO A 66 -3.25 14.11 -5.71
N ALA A 67 -4.08 13.36 -6.46
CA ALA A 67 -3.60 12.33 -7.35
C ALA A 67 -2.60 12.98 -8.33
N SER A 68 -1.31 12.73 -8.11
CA SER A 68 -0.29 13.14 -9.06
C SER A 68 -0.57 12.37 -10.34
N ASP A 69 -0.90 13.09 -11.41
CA ASP A 69 -1.18 12.55 -12.74
C ASP A 69 -0.10 11.51 -13.09
N ALA A 70 -0.49 10.23 -13.01
CA ALA A 70 0.37 9.10 -13.30
C ALA A 70 0.37 8.87 -14.81
N SER A 71 0.76 9.92 -15.55
CA SER A 71 1.03 9.91 -16.98
C SER A 71 2.50 10.26 -17.18
N ARG A 72 3.37 9.26 -17.09
CA ARG A 72 4.64 9.12 -17.82
C ARG A 72 5.22 7.73 -17.65
#